data_AF-A0A7R7DSW2-F1
#
_entry.id   AF-A0A7R7DSW2-F1
#
_cell.length_a   1.000
_cell.length_b   1.000
_cell.length_c   1.000
_cell.angle_alpha   90.00
_cell.angle_beta   90.00
_cell.angle_gamma   90.00
#
_symmetry.space_group_name_H-M   'P 1'
#
loop_
_entity.id
_entity.type
_entity.pdbx_description
1 polymer ?
#
loop_
_entity_poly.entity_id
_entity_poly.type
_entity_poly.pdbx_seq_one_letter_code
_entity_poly.pdbx_strand_id
1 'polypeptide(L)'
;MSAVGPAHSAAAEQPGPGSQAERPTPVPTDDSPGSVVPQRPQARLTPVQKTKPSRRLRPGDLICAECGEGNAPTRKFCSRCGTALTEALPVRRRWWQRLSPHRGPRVLAAGARRGSGGQRDIRAALRRLYRRAVTIAGILGVLVGLTYVAYPPLRNRVNGIVAPRVEAAKDRAWGMVHPTYVPVHPSTVSGTTGRHGHPPADVADGYSNTAWEVVWTPNSPPTLTFDLGRRVSLTRLVLTAGTVTGYADHDRPAQLHLVYSNRQSDTLTVTDQARPQTLTLSHAAGVTQVEVQVTHVYRSQHGSDVAISEIELFAKQ
;
A
#
# COMPACT_ATOMS: atom_id res chain seq x y z
N MET A 1 -48.36 -4.21 68.98
CA MET A 1 -47.16 -3.55 68.40
C MET A 1 -46.16 -3.37 69.55
N SER A 2 -45.71 -4.42 70.25
CA SER A 2 -44.92 -5.60 69.83
C SER A 2 -43.54 -5.23 69.32
N ALA A 3 -42.41 -5.66 69.89
CA ALA A 3 -42.06 -6.20 71.20
C ALA A 3 -40.52 -6.04 71.31
N VAL A 4 -40.03 -5.64 72.47
CA VAL A 4 -38.60 -5.52 72.81
C VAL A 4 -38.19 -6.74 73.63
N GLY A 5 -37.02 -7.30 73.31
CA GLY A 5 -36.22 -8.21 74.16
C GLY A 5 -36.11 -9.65 73.65
N PRO A 6 -35.14 -10.46 74.14
CA PRO A 6 -33.91 -10.12 74.86
C PRO A 6 -32.65 -10.85 74.32
N ALA A 7 -31.50 -10.49 74.92
CA ALA A 7 -30.21 -11.15 74.76
C ALA A 7 -30.14 -12.49 75.51
N HIS A 8 -29.43 -13.47 74.95
CA HIS A 8 -28.93 -14.65 75.67
C HIS A 8 -27.50 -15.02 75.22
N SER A 9 -26.61 -15.12 76.21
CA SER A 9 -25.29 -15.75 76.17
C SER A 9 -25.39 -17.28 76.03
N ALA A 10 -24.47 -17.88 75.29
CA ALA A 10 -23.94 -19.24 75.50
C ALA A 10 -22.62 -19.34 74.71
N ALA A 11 -21.46 -19.32 75.37
CA ALA A 11 -20.77 -20.46 75.99
C ALA A 11 -19.66 -20.97 75.05
N ALA A 12 -18.41 -20.77 75.52
CA ALA A 12 -17.19 -21.23 74.89
C ALA A 12 -16.97 -22.72 75.19
N GLU A 13 -16.71 -23.50 74.14
CA GLU A 13 -16.33 -24.91 74.25
C GLU A 13 -14.83 -25.05 73.92
N GLN A 14 -14.03 -25.51 74.89
CA GLN A 14 -12.60 -25.80 74.77
C GLN A 14 -12.36 -27.13 74.03
N PRO A 15 -11.29 -27.28 73.23
CA PRO A 15 -10.74 -28.59 72.92
C PRO A 15 -9.74 -29.04 74.00
N GLY A 16 -10.03 -30.18 74.63
CA GLY A 16 -9.26 -30.77 75.72
C GLY A 16 -7.90 -31.40 75.32
N PRO A 17 -7.05 -31.76 76.30
CA PRO A 17 -5.73 -32.32 76.09
C PRO A 17 -5.75 -33.86 76.08
N GLY A 18 -4.96 -34.48 75.18
CA GLY A 18 -4.70 -35.91 75.15
C GLY A 18 -4.27 -36.34 73.74
N SER A 19 -3.28 -37.18 73.50
CA SER A 19 -2.48 -38.03 74.38
C SER A 19 -1.17 -38.30 73.65
N GLN A 20 -0.04 -38.18 74.33
CA GLN A 20 1.28 -38.59 73.82
C GLN A 20 1.32 -40.13 73.88
N ALA A 21 1.44 -40.79 72.73
CA ALA A 21 1.70 -42.22 72.68
C ALA A 21 3.22 -42.47 72.69
N GLU A 22 3.68 -43.05 73.79
CA GLU A 22 5.03 -43.48 74.11
C GLU A 22 5.67 -44.34 73.01
N ARG A 23 6.95 -44.07 72.69
CA ARG A 23 7.77 -44.90 71.80
C ARG A 23 8.46 -45.98 72.64
N PRO A 24 8.33 -47.28 72.33
CA PRO A 24 8.99 -48.32 73.13
C PRO A 24 10.51 -48.26 72.95
N THR A 25 11.22 -48.28 74.08
CA THR A 25 12.68 -48.33 74.18
C THR A 25 13.18 -49.74 73.81
N PRO A 26 14.22 -49.89 72.96
CA PRO A 26 14.81 -51.20 72.70
C PRO A 26 15.67 -51.66 73.89
N VAL A 27 15.53 -52.94 74.23
CA VAL A 27 16.34 -53.68 75.21
C VAL A 27 17.79 -53.81 74.66
N PRO A 28 18.84 -53.58 75.46
CA PRO A 28 20.21 -53.77 74.99
C PRO A 28 20.56 -55.27 74.98
N THR A 29 20.68 -55.87 73.81
CA THR A 29 21.40 -57.15 73.66
C THR A 29 22.87 -56.85 73.39
N ASP A 30 23.70 -57.35 74.29
CA ASP A 30 25.15 -57.31 74.31
C ASP A 30 25.71 -58.17 73.17
N ASP A 31 25.73 -57.61 71.96
CA ASP A 31 26.22 -58.28 70.75
C ASP A 31 27.64 -57.78 70.48
N SER A 32 28.63 -58.46 71.06
CA SER A 32 30.04 -58.25 70.75
C SER A 32 30.28 -58.61 69.27
N PRO A 33 30.75 -57.69 68.40
CA PRO A 33 30.87 -57.97 66.98
C PRO A 33 31.96 -59.03 66.74
N GLY A 34 31.53 -60.21 66.29
CA GLY A 34 32.41 -61.29 65.86
C GLY A 34 33.34 -60.84 64.73
N SER A 35 34.56 -61.38 64.72
CA SER A 35 35.60 -61.08 63.73
C SER A 35 35.10 -61.29 62.29
N VAL A 36 35.12 -60.23 61.49
CA VAL A 36 34.68 -60.24 60.08
C VAL A 36 35.83 -60.73 59.19
N VAL A 37 35.57 -61.77 58.40
CA VAL A 37 36.51 -62.30 57.39
C VAL A 37 36.79 -61.24 56.32
N PRO A 38 38.04 -61.06 55.84
CA PRO A 38 38.35 -60.06 54.84
C PRO A 38 37.49 -60.22 53.59
N GLN A 39 36.82 -59.12 53.23
CA GLN A 39 35.92 -59.07 52.10
C GLN A 39 36.69 -59.30 50.79
N ARG A 40 36.11 -60.07 49.86
CA ARG A 40 36.72 -60.33 48.54
C ARG A 40 37.11 -59.01 47.86
N PRO A 41 38.30 -58.91 47.23
CA PRO A 41 38.72 -57.70 46.54
C PRO A 41 37.66 -57.28 45.54
N GLN A 42 37.12 -56.06 45.71
CA GLN A 42 36.20 -55.48 44.74
C GLN A 42 36.97 -55.19 43.44
N ALA A 43 36.36 -55.51 42.30
CA ALA A 43 36.95 -55.25 41.00
C ALA A 43 37.32 -53.76 40.85
N ARG A 44 38.54 -53.48 40.37
CA ARG A 44 38.95 -52.10 40.06
C ARG A 44 37.99 -51.50 39.05
N LEU A 45 37.45 -50.34 39.38
CA LEU A 45 36.64 -49.54 38.46
C LEU A 45 37.48 -49.21 37.22
N THR A 46 36.93 -49.49 36.04
CA THR A 46 37.53 -49.14 34.75
C THR A 46 37.76 -47.63 34.68
N PRO A 47 38.89 -47.14 34.15
CA PRO A 47 39.11 -45.70 33.99
C PRO A 47 38.00 -45.09 33.14
N VAL A 48 37.29 -44.11 33.70
CA VAL A 48 36.21 -43.41 32.99
C VAL A 48 36.84 -42.56 31.89
N GLN A 49 36.59 -42.91 30.63
CA GLN A 49 37.04 -42.07 29.52
C GLN A 49 36.20 -40.79 29.41
N LYS A 50 36.81 -39.74 28.86
CA LYS A 50 36.10 -38.49 28.53
C LYS A 50 35.02 -38.79 27.51
N THR A 51 33.77 -38.58 27.90
CA THR A 51 32.63 -38.71 27.00
C THR A 51 31.80 -37.43 27.01
N LYS A 52 30.96 -37.27 25.99
CA LYS A 52 30.07 -36.11 25.87
C LYS A 52 29.19 -35.97 27.13
N PRO A 53 28.93 -34.74 27.61
CA PRO A 53 28.03 -34.52 28.73
C PRO A 53 26.66 -35.16 28.49
N SER A 54 26.09 -35.76 29.53
CA SER A 54 24.74 -36.36 29.50
C SER A 54 23.62 -35.34 29.28
N ARG A 55 23.89 -34.06 29.57
CA ARG A 55 22.94 -32.95 29.49
C ARG A 55 23.51 -31.74 28.76
N ARG A 56 22.61 -30.87 28.30
CA ARG A 56 22.98 -29.56 27.76
C ARG A 56 23.63 -28.70 28.84
N LEU A 57 24.87 -28.28 28.59
CA LEU A 57 25.60 -27.36 29.45
C LEU A 57 24.94 -25.96 29.42
N ARG A 58 24.78 -25.37 30.60
CA ARG A 58 24.31 -24.01 30.81
C ARG A 58 25.47 -23.12 31.24
N PRO A 59 25.44 -21.81 30.95
CA PRO A 59 26.49 -20.91 31.42
C PRO A 59 26.58 -20.92 32.95
N GLY A 60 27.77 -21.16 33.49
CA GLY A 60 28.04 -21.32 34.92
C GLY A 60 28.08 -22.78 35.40
N ASP A 61 27.74 -23.77 34.58
CA ASP A 61 28.00 -25.18 34.93
C ASP A 61 29.51 -25.47 34.99
N LEU A 62 29.92 -26.42 35.83
CA LEU A 62 31.29 -26.90 35.97
C LEU A 62 31.51 -28.16 35.12
N ILE A 63 32.52 -28.17 34.25
CA ILE A 63 32.87 -29.34 33.43
C ILE A 63 33.96 -30.15 34.14
N CYS A 64 33.68 -31.42 34.43
CA CYS A 64 34.66 -32.32 35.06
C CYS A 64 35.85 -32.57 34.12
N ALA A 65 37.08 -32.37 34.61
CA ALA A 65 38.29 -32.55 33.82
C ALA A 65 38.55 -34.02 33.42
N GLU A 66 38.14 -34.98 34.26
CA GLU A 66 38.38 -36.41 34.06
C GLU A 66 37.39 -37.04 33.07
N CYS A 67 36.10 -36.87 33.30
CA CYS A 67 35.07 -37.56 32.51
C CYS A 67 34.33 -36.64 31.52
N GLY A 68 34.41 -35.32 31.68
CA GLY A 68 33.72 -34.35 30.81
C GLY A 68 32.27 -34.05 31.17
N GLU A 69 31.73 -34.56 32.30
CA GLU A 69 30.34 -34.32 32.69
C GLU A 69 30.07 -32.88 33.17
N GLY A 70 28.86 -32.38 32.87
CA GLY A 70 28.41 -31.05 33.29
C GLY A 70 27.73 -31.05 34.66
N ASN A 71 28.28 -30.33 35.62
CA ASN A 71 27.81 -30.24 37.00
C ASN A 71 27.25 -28.85 37.31
N ALA A 72 26.27 -28.76 38.23
CA ALA A 72 25.77 -27.47 38.68
C ALA A 72 26.88 -26.68 39.42
N PRO A 73 26.88 -25.33 39.37
CA PRO A 73 27.93 -24.50 40.00
C PRO A 73 28.10 -24.73 41.50
N THR A 74 27.07 -25.23 42.18
CA THR A 74 27.10 -25.47 43.64
C THR A 74 27.66 -26.84 44.03
N ARG A 75 27.94 -27.74 43.07
CA ARG A 75 28.44 -29.10 43.37
C ARG A 75 29.95 -29.11 43.61
N LYS A 76 30.38 -29.97 44.54
CA LYS A 76 31.80 -30.17 44.90
C LYS A 76 32.44 -31.40 44.25
N PHE A 77 31.64 -32.41 43.92
CA PHE A 77 32.08 -33.66 43.27
C PHE A 77 31.28 -33.92 41.99
N CYS A 78 31.93 -34.55 41.01
CA CYS A 78 31.32 -34.92 39.74
C CYS A 78 30.20 -35.94 39.93
N SER A 79 29.02 -35.68 39.36
CA SER A 79 27.87 -36.58 39.43
C SER A 79 28.03 -37.91 38.70
N ARG A 80 29.11 -38.08 37.91
CA ARG A 80 29.34 -39.27 37.08
C ARG A 80 30.50 -40.13 37.55
N CYS A 81 31.66 -39.53 37.82
CA CYS A 81 32.87 -40.25 38.20
C CYS A 81 33.33 -39.97 39.65
N GLY A 82 32.64 -39.10 40.39
CA GLY A 82 32.98 -38.79 41.79
C GLY A 82 34.20 -37.88 42.01
N THR A 83 34.99 -37.55 40.97
CA THR A 83 36.17 -36.68 41.10
C THR A 83 35.81 -35.29 41.64
N ALA A 84 36.69 -34.72 42.47
CA ALA A 84 36.54 -33.37 42.98
C ALA A 84 36.52 -32.35 41.83
N LEU A 85 35.61 -31.36 41.91
CA LEU A 85 35.43 -30.33 40.89
C LEU A 85 36.27 -29.06 41.16
N THR A 86 37.32 -29.16 41.97
CA THR A 86 38.21 -28.04 42.30
C THR A 86 38.92 -27.49 41.07
N GLU A 87 39.24 -28.35 40.10
CA GLU A 87 39.88 -27.99 38.83
C GLU A 87 38.90 -27.85 37.66
N ALA A 88 37.59 -27.91 37.93
CA ALA A 88 36.58 -27.88 36.88
C ALA A 88 36.44 -26.48 36.27
N LEU A 89 36.47 -26.40 34.94
CA LEU A 89 36.30 -25.13 34.23
C LEU A 89 34.81 -24.73 34.13
N PRO A 90 34.44 -23.48 34.45
CA PRO A 90 33.08 -23.01 34.30
C PRO A 90 32.74 -22.73 32.83
N VAL A 91 31.52 -23.06 32.43
CA VAL A 91 31.01 -22.73 31.09
C VAL A 91 30.82 -21.23 30.97
N ARG A 92 31.61 -20.60 30.08
CA ARG A 92 31.60 -19.15 29.86
C ARG A 92 30.29 -18.68 29.23
N ARG A 93 29.79 -17.53 29.69
CA ARG A 93 28.71 -16.79 29.06
C ARG A 93 29.21 -16.12 27.79
N ARG A 94 28.41 -16.18 26.71
CA ARG A 94 28.65 -15.37 25.51
C ARG A 94 28.34 -13.90 25.84
N TRP A 95 29.03 -12.96 25.21
CA TRP A 95 28.90 -11.53 25.51
C TRP A 95 27.45 -11.02 25.40
N TRP A 96 26.71 -11.45 24.37
CA TRP A 96 25.30 -11.08 24.18
C TRP A 96 24.36 -11.67 25.26
N GLN A 97 24.73 -12.77 25.91
CA GLN A 97 23.96 -13.35 27.02
C GLN A 97 24.04 -12.49 28.30
N ARG A 98 25.00 -11.56 28.38
CA ARG A 98 25.08 -10.57 29.47
C ARG A 98 24.10 -9.42 29.29
N LEU A 99 23.67 -9.15 28.06
CA LEU A 99 22.73 -8.07 27.72
C LEU A 99 21.25 -8.47 27.90
N SER A 100 20.97 -9.77 28.08
CA SER A 100 19.61 -10.24 28.36
C SER A 100 19.32 -10.11 29.87
N PRO A 101 18.31 -9.32 30.28
CA PRO A 101 17.97 -9.15 31.69
C PRO A 101 17.64 -10.50 32.31
N HIS A 102 18.40 -10.90 33.32
CA HIS A 102 18.15 -12.12 34.07
C HIS A 102 16.92 -11.91 34.94
N ARG A 103 15.79 -12.55 34.58
CA ARG A 103 14.72 -12.76 35.55
C ARG A 103 15.22 -13.82 36.53
N GLY A 104 15.67 -13.37 37.71
CA GLY A 104 16.02 -14.26 38.81
C GLY A 104 14.87 -15.22 39.14
N PRO A 105 15.14 -16.32 39.85
CA PRO A 105 14.08 -17.21 40.31
C PRO A 105 13.05 -16.39 41.08
N ARG A 106 11.78 -16.44 40.62
CA ARG A 106 10.68 -15.75 41.30
C ARG A 106 10.53 -16.38 42.68
N VAL A 107 10.93 -15.66 43.71
CA VAL A 107 10.63 -16.01 45.10
C VAL A 107 9.13 -15.83 45.25
N LEU A 108 8.39 -16.94 45.28
CA LEU A 108 6.99 -16.94 45.63
C LEU A 108 6.91 -16.94 47.16
N ALA A 109 6.08 -16.07 47.73
CA ALA A 109 5.79 -16.11 49.16
C ALA A 109 5.21 -17.49 49.55
N ALA A 110 5.61 -18.00 50.70
CA ALA A 110 5.06 -19.25 51.23
C ALA A 110 3.52 -19.15 51.33
N GLY A 111 2.80 -20.07 50.70
CA GLY A 111 1.33 -20.06 50.61
C GLY A 111 0.74 -19.55 49.29
N ALA A 112 1.55 -18.99 48.38
CA ALA A 112 1.07 -18.58 47.06
C ALA A 112 0.73 -19.81 46.19
N ARG A 113 -0.57 -20.13 46.05
CA ARG A 113 -1.04 -21.07 45.02
C ARG A 113 -0.73 -20.47 43.65
N ARG A 114 -0.19 -21.30 42.73
CA ARG A 114 -0.06 -20.92 41.31
C ARG A 114 -1.44 -20.58 40.78
N GLY A 115 -1.74 -19.29 40.66
CA GLY A 115 -2.89 -18.83 39.92
C GLY A 115 -2.82 -19.42 38.51
N SER A 116 -3.88 -20.12 38.12
CA SER A 116 -4.16 -20.53 36.75
C SER A 116 -3.75 -19.40 35.81
N GLY A 117 -2.85 -19.71 34.87
CA GLY A 117 -2.25 -18.73 33.98
C GLY A 117 -3.33 -17.95 33.27
N GLY A 118 -3.54 -16.70 33.70
CA GLY A 118 -4.51 -15.79 33.10
C GLY A 118 -4.35 -15.82 31.58
N GLN A 119 -5.46 -16.07 30.90
CA GLN A 119 -5.56 -16.18 29.45
C GLN A 119 -4.86 -14.97 28.85
N ARG A 120 -3.67 -15.19 28.28
CA ARG A 120 -2.88 -14.11 27.70
C ARG A 120 -3.73 -13.50 26.60
N ASP A 121 -4.17 -12.26 26.78
CA ASP A 121 -4.89 -11.54 25.76
C ASP A 121 -3.92 -11.23 24.60
N ILE A 122 -3.87 -12.16 23.65
CA ILE A 122 -3.04 -12.10 22.44
C ILE A 122 -3.35 -10.83 21.66
N ARG A 123 -4.61 -10.35 21.67
CA ARG A 123 -5.03 -9.13 20.97
C ARG A 123 -4.44 -7.89 21.64
N ALA A 124 -4.39 -7.85 22.97
CA ALA A 124 -3.72 -6.75 23.69
C ALA A 124 -2.20 -6.75 23.46
N ALA A 125 -1.57 -7.91 23.35
CA ALA A 125 -0.14 -8.03 23.04
C ALA A 125 0.17 -7.56 21.61
N LEU A 126 -0.63 -7.99 20.62
CA LEU A 126 -0.50 -7.56 19.22
C LEU A 126 -0.70 -6.04 19.05
N ARG A 127 -1.70 -5.44 19.72
CA ARG A 127 -1.90 -3.98 19.69
C ARG A 127 -0.72 -3.19 20.26
N ARG A 128 -0.05 -3.72 21.29
CA ARG A 128 1.17 -3.09 21.84
C ARG A 128 2.34 -3.21 20.87
N LEU A 129 2.47 -4.34 20.19
CA LEU A 129 3.51 -4.56 19.18
C LEU A 129 3.29 -3.64 17.96
N TYR A 130 2.07 -3.58 17.44
CA TYR A 130 1.71 -2.70 16.32
C TYR A 130 1.97 -1.23 16.63
N ARG A 131 1.51 -0.73 17.79
CA ARG A 131 1.78 0.66 18.19
C ARG A 131 3.27 0.94 18.28
N ARG A 132 4.07 0.04 18.86
CA ARG A 132 5.54 0.19 18.87
C ARG A 132 6.13 0.19 17.47
N ALA A 133 5.67 -0.69 16.58
CA ALA A 133 6.14 -0.75 15.20
C ALA A 133 5.84 0.55 14.44
N VAL A 134 4.62 1.09 14.56
CA VAL A 134 4.25 2.38 13.95
C VAL A 134 5.05 3.53 14.55
N THR A 135 5.26 3.57 15.87
CA THR A 135 6.10 4.61 16.49
C THR A 135 7.55 4.54 16.01
N ILE A 136 8.13 3.34 15.94
CA ILE A 136 9.50 3.15 15.43
C ILE A 136 9.59 3.56 13.96
N ALA A 137 8.63 3.15 13.14
CA ALA A 137 8.57 3.53 11.72
C ALA A 137 8.43 5.05 11.54
N GLY A 138 7.61 5.70 12.37
CA GLY A 138 7.47 7.16 12.39
C GLY A 138 8.77 7.87 12.76
N ILE A 139 9.46 7.42 13.82
CA ILE A 139 10.75 7.97 14.23
C ILE A 139 11.80 7.78 13.12
N LEU A 140 11.86 6.60 12.51
CA LEU A 140 12.76 6.34 11.38
C LEU A 140 12.43 7.23 10.18
N GLY A 141 11.14 7.43 9.88
CA GLY A 141 10.70 8.35 8.82
C GLY A 141 11.14 9.78 9.07
N VAL A 142 11.00 10.28 10.30
CA VAL A 142 11.46 11.62 10.71
C VAL A 142 12.99 11.72 10.59
N LEU A 143 13.73 10.72 11.05
CA LEU A 143 15.19 10.71 10.95
C LEU A 143 15.66 10.70 9.49
N VAL A 144 15.03 9.90 8.63
CA VAL A 144 15.32 9.87 7.19
C VAL A 144 14.98 11.23 6.55
N GLY A 145 13.84 11.82 6.90
CA GLY A 145 13.46 13.16 6.44
C GLY A 145 14.44 14.25 6.86
N LEU A 146 14.85 14.25 8.14
CA LEU A 146 15.87 15.17 8.66
C LEU A 146 17.23 14.96 7.96
N THR A 147 17.64 13.70 7.75
CA THR A 147 18.88 13.36 7.04
C THR A 147 18.84 13.85 5.60
N TYR A 148 17.69 13.71 4.92
CA TYR A 148 17.47 14.20 3.56
C TYR A 148 17.60 15.73 3.47
N VAL A 149 17.02 16.47 4.43
CA VAL A 149 17.12 17.95 4.47
C VAL A 149 18.55 18.41 4.80
N ALA A 150 19.20 17.76 5.77
CA ALA A 150 20.50 18.19 6.29
C ALA A 150 21.71 17.72 5.45
N TYR A 151 21.56 16.74 4.56
CA TYR A 151 22.67 16.16 3.80
C TYR A 151 22.54 16.36 2.27
N PRO A 152 23.14 17.44 1.71
CA PRO A 152 23.08 17.78 0.29
C PRO A 152 23.49 16.66 -0.69
N PRO A 153 24.48 15.79 -0.41
CA PRO A 153 24.85 14.73 -1.35
C PRO A 153 23.74 13.68 -1.53
N LEU A 154 22.97 13.39 -0.46
CA LEU A 154 21.85 12.45 -0.51
C LEU A 154 20.65 13.06 -1.23
N ARG A 155 20.31 14.32 -0.96
CA ARG A 155 19.21 15.02 -1.65
C ARG A 155 19.42 15.04 -3.17
N ASN A 156 20.66 15.30 -3.61
CA ASN A 156 20.99 15.39 -5.04
C ASN A 156 20.92 14.01 -5.73
N ARG A 157 21.33 12.92 -5.06
CA ARG A 157 21.20 11.54 -5.59
C ARG A 157 19.74 11.07 -5.67
N VAL A 158 18.96 11.30 -4.62
CA VAL A 158 17.53 10.93 -4.59
C VAL A 158 16.77 11.71 -5.66
N ASN A 159 16.98 13.02 -5.75
CA ASN A 159 16.34 13.86 -6.77
C ASN A 159 16.79 13.47 -8.18
N GLY A 160 18.06 13.10 -8.40
CA GLY A 160 18.54 12.62 -9.70
C GLY A 160 17.88 11.31 -10.19
N ILE A 161 17.37 10.46 -9.28
CA ILE A 161 16.74 9.17 -9.60
C ILE A 161 15.21 9.27 -9.64
N VAL A 162 14.64 10.09 -8.76
CA VAL A 162 13.19 10.20 -8.54
C VAL A 162 12.59 11.34 -9.38
N ALA A 163 13.23 12.51 -9.45
CA ALA A 163 12.70 13.65 -10.19
C ALA A 163 12.43 13.34 -11.68
N PRO A 164 13.33 12.71 -12.46
CA PRO A 164 13.03 12.43 -13.86
C PRO A 164 11.90 11.40 -14.05
N ARG A 165 11.69 10.50 -13.08
CA ARG A 165 10.59 9.52 -13.14
C ARG A 165 9.25 10.14 -12.74
N VAL A 166 9.25 11.02 -11.74
CA VAL A 166 8.07 11.76 -11.30
C VAL A 166 7.67 12.79 -12.36
N GLU A 167 8.62 13.50 -12.94
CA GLU A 167 8.34 14.44 -14.04
C GLU A 167 7.89 13.70 -15.30
N ALA A 168 8.51 12.58 -15.70
CA ALA A 168 8.01 11.80 -16.85
C ALA A 168 6.60 11.20 -16.63
N ALA A 169 6.26 10.82 -15.40
CA ALA A 169 4.92 10.36 -15.05
C ALA A 169 3.91 11.52 -15.02
N LYS A 170 4.34 12.69 -14.53
CA LYS A 170 3.57 13.92 -14.53
C LYS A 170 3.34 14.40 -15.97
N ASP A 171 4.36 14.47 -16.83
CA ASP A 171 4.22 14.87 -18.24
C ASP A 171 3.30 13.93 -19.02
N ARG A 172 3.34 12.62 -18.74
CA ARG A 172 2.36 11.66 -19.29
C ARG A 172 0.94 11.95 -18.81
N ALA A 173 0.77 12.21 -17.51
CA ALA A 173 -0.54 12.54 -16.95
C ALA A 173 -1.06 13.89 -17.47
N TRP A 174 -0.20 14.90 -17.55
CA TRP A 174 -0.52 16.22 -18.10
C TRP A 174 -0.80 16.16 -19.59
N GLY A 175 -0.11 15.35 -20.39
CA GLY A 175 -0.41 15.14 -21.81
C GLY A 175 -1.70 14.34 -22.07
N MET A 176 -2.15 13.53 -21.11
CA MET A 176 -3.47 12.89 -21.14
C MET A 176 -4.59 13.84 -20.76
N VAL A 177 -4.32 14.80 -19.86
CA VAL A 177 -5.30 15.77 -19.35
C VAL A 177 -5.36 17.06 -20.20
N HIS A 178 -4.27 17.43 -20.86
CA HIS A 178 -4.12 18.59 -21.74
C HIS A 178 -3.51 18.17 -23.10
N PRO A 179 -4.25 17.41 -23.93
CA PRO A 179 -3.81 17.13 -25.29
C PRO A 179 -3.59 18.46 -26.05
N THR A 180 -2.40 18.61 -26.64
CA THR A 180 -2.10 19.76 -27.51
C THR A 180 -2.65 19.46 -28.90
N TYR A 181 -3.40 20.42 -29.46
CA TYR A 181 -4.01 20.29 -30.78
C TYR A 181 -3.36 21.31 -31.71
N VAL A 182 -3.02 20.87 -32.92
CA VAL A 182 -2.39 21.71 -33.94
C VAL A 182 -3.42 21.96 -35.04
N PRO A 183 -3.63 23.21 -35.48
CA PRO A 183 -4.52 23.51 -36.59
C PRO A 183 -4.02 22.87 -37.88
N VAL A 184 -4.96 22.41 -38.69
CA VAL A 184 -4.74 21.77 -39.98
C VAL A 184 -5.43 22.60 -41.03
N HIS A 185 -4.65 23.37 -41.78
CA HIS A 185 -5.17 24.15 -42.89
C HIS A 185 -5.33 23.26 -44.13
N PRO A 186 -6.52 23.23 -44.76
CA PRO A 186 -6.71 22.55 -46.03
C PRO A 186 -5.89 23.24 -47.13
N SER A 187 -5.44 22.49 -48.13
CA SER A 187 -4.82 23.06 -49.33
C SER A 187 -5.85 23.73 -50.24
N THR A 188 -7.06 23.19 -50.31
CA THR A 188 -8.18 23.74 -51.06
C THR A 188 -9.50 23.43 -50.37
N VAL A 189 -10.45 24.35 -50.53
CA VAL A 189 -11.85 24.15 -50.14
C VAL A 189 -12.72 24.41 -51.35
N SER A 190 -13.58 23.45 -51.67
CA SER A 190 -14.55 23.52 -52.77
C SER A 190 -15.90 22.97 -52.31
N GLY A 191 -16.93 23.02 -53.14
CA GLY A 191 -18.25 22.53 -52.73
C GLY A 191 -19.39 23.10 -53.56
N THR A 192 -20.59 23.01 -53.01
CA THR A 192 -21.79 23.65 -53.56
C THR A 192 -21.58 25.15 -53.62
N THR A 193 -21.71 25.72 -54.82
CA THR A 193 -21.54 27.16 -55.05
C THR A 193 -22.47 27.95 -54.14
N GLY A 194 -21.90 28.85 -53.34
CA GLY A 194 -22.66 29.76 -52.49
C GLY A 194 -23.28 30.93 -53.27
N ARG A 195 -23.92 31.84 -52.55
CA ARG A 195 -24.42 33.11 -53.06
C ARG A 195 -23.26 33.94 -53.63
N HIS A 196 -23.61 34.90 -54.49
CA HIS A 196 -22.61 35.80 -55.08
C HIS A 196 -21.84 36.53 -53.97
N GLY A 197 -20.52 36.38 -53.94
CA GLY A 197 -19.66 36.98 -52.92
C GLY A 197 -19.46 36.13 -51.65
N HIS A 198 -20.03 34.92 -51.61
CA HIS A 198 -20.01 34.01 -50.45
C HIS A 198 -19.58 32.58 -50.88
N PRO A 199 -18.39 32.39 -51.48
CA PRO A 199 -17.97 31.09 -51.98
C PRO A 199 -17.64 30.08 -50.87
N PRO A 200 -17.55 28.77 -51.19
CA PRO A 200 -17.14 27.72 -50.25
C PRO A 200 -15.82 27.98 -49.51
N ALA A 201 -14.89 28.73 -50.13
CA ALA A 201 -13.58 28.98 -49.56
C ALA A 201 -13.62 29.89 -48.32
N ASP A 202 -14.68 30.69 -48.16
CA ASP A 202 -14.83 31.62 -47.03
C ASP A 202 -14.87 30.88 -45.69
N VAL A 203 -15.28 29.60 -45.64
CA VAL A 203 -15.31 28.83 -44.38
C VAL A 203 -13.92 28.49 -43.82
N ALA A 204 -12.84 28.77 -44.54
CA ALA A 204 -11.49 28.40 -44.13
C ALA A 204 -10.45 29.47 -44.49
N ASP A 205 -10.90 30.71 -44.65
CA ASP A 205 -10.04 31.85 -44.99
C ASP A 205 -9.41 32.50 -43.74
N GLY A 206 -9.87 32.13 -42.53
CA GLY A 206 -9.41 32.64 -41.25
C GLY A 206 -10.03 33.98 -40.86
N TYR A 207 -11.04 34.46 -41.59
CA TYR A 207 -11.77 35.68 -41.30
C TYR A 207 -13.15 35.36 -40.73
N SER A 208 -13.50 35.96 -39.59
CA SER A 208 -14.83 35.76 -39.01
C SER A 208 -15.93 36.58 -39.70
N ASN A 209 -15.55 37.54 -40.55
CA ASN A 209 -16.48 38.47 -41.19
C ASN A 209 -16.83 38.12 -42.64
N THR A 210 -16.33 36.99 -43.13
CA THR A 210 -16.73 36.32 -44.38
C THR A 210 -17.56 35.09 -44.01
N ALA A 211 -18.36 34.61 -44.96
CA ALA A 211 -19.19 33.43 -44.71
C ALA A 211 -19.57 32.77 -46.03
N TRP A 212 -19.55 31.45 -46.04
CA TRP A 212 -20.22 30.68 -47.09
C TRP A 212 -21.73 30.68 -46.82
N GLU A 213 -22.47 31.24 -47.76
CA GLU A 213 -23.92 31.32 -47.73
C GLU A 213 -24.47 30.50 -48.89
N VAL A 214 -25.30 29.51 -48.61
CA VAL A 214 -25.76 28.57 -49.64
C VAL A 214 -27.20 28.18 -49.42
N VAL A 215 -27.96 28.01 -50.50
CA VAL A 215 -29.34 27.56 -50.41
C VAL A 215 -29.37 26.14 -49.85
N TRP A 216 -30.12 25.95 -48.76
CA TRP A 216 -30.29 24.63 -48.16
C TRP A 216 -31.62 24.01 -48.60
N THR A 217 -31.58 22.75 -49.04
CA THR A 217 -32.79 21.97 -49.31
C THR A 217 -32.71 20.60 -48.63
N PRO A 218 -33.82 20.10 -48.04
CA PRO A 218 -33.80 18.82 -47.33
C PRO A 218 -33.35 17.62 -48.20
N ASN A 219 -33.67 17.65 -49.49
CA ASN A 219 -33.41 16.53 -50.42
C ASN A 219 -32.07 16.64 -51.15
N SER A 220 -31.37 17.77 -51.03
CA SER A 220 -30.07 18.01 -51.64
C SER A 220 -29.26 18.90 -50.69
N PRO A 221 -28.64 18.29 -49.64
CA PRO A 221 -27.86 19.04 -48.68
C PRO A 221 -26.62 19.63 -49.36
N PRO A 222 -26.31 20.92 -49.10
CA PRO A 222 -25.11 21.54 -49.65
C PRO A 222 -23.88 20.92 -48.99
N THR A 223 -22.81 20.85 -49.78
CA THR A 223 -21.61 20.08 -49.45
C THR A 223 -20.35 20.94 -49.58
N LEU A 224 -19.41 20.78 -48.66
CA LEU A 224 -18.05 21.31 -48.71
C LEU A 224 -17.06 20.16 -48.80
N THR A 225 -15.96 20.37 -49.51
CA THR A 225 -14.87 19.42 -49.62
C THR A 225 -13.57 20.10 -49.26
N PHE A 226 -12.94 19.62 -48.19
CA PHE A 226 -11.64 20.07 -47.70
C PHE A 226 -10.59 19.08 -48.17
N ASP A 227 -9.73 19.49 -49.11
CA ASP A 227 -8.52 18.74 -49.44
C ASP A 227 -7.43 19.12 -48.45
N LEU A 228 -6.85 18.15 -47.75
CA LEU A 228 -5.80 18.40 -46.76
C LEU A 228 -4.41 18.42 -47.41
N GLY A 229 -4.27 17.98 -48.66
CA GLY A 229 -3.00 17.88 -49.40
C GLY A 229 -2.01 16.86 -48.83
N ARG A 230 -2.28 16.29 -47.65
CA ARG A 230 -1.45 15.33 -46.94
C ARG A 230 -2.30 14.44 -46.03
N ARG A 231 -1.74 13.31 -45.62
CA ARG A 231 -2.38 12.40 -44.66
C ARG A 231 -2.30 12.97 -43.24
N VAL A 232 -3.45 13.17 -42.59
CA VAL A 232 -3.57 13.72 -41.24
C VAL A 232 -4.63 12.96 -40.44
N SER A 233 -4.44 12.82 -39.13
CA SER A 233 -5.47 12.30 -38.22
C SER A 233 -6.17 13.45 -37.51
N LEU A 234 -7.37 13.79 -37.95
CA LEU A 234 -8.16 14.86 -37.33
C LEU A 234 -8.86 14.35 -36.08
N THR A 235 -9.06 15.25 -35.12
CA THR A 235 -9.65 14.93 -33.81
C THR A 235 -10.69 15.95 -33.37
N ARG A 236 -10.62 17.19 -33.88
CA ARG A 236 -11.58 18.25 -33.60
C ARG A 236 -11.88 19.05 -34.85
N LEU A 237 -13.10 19.56 -34.88
CA LEU A 237 -13.57 20.60 -35.79
C LEU A 237 -14.09 21.74 -34.93
N VAL A 238 -13.64 22.97 -35.18
CA VAL A 238 -14.26 24.17 -34.58
C VAL A 238 -15.14 24.81 -35.63
N LEU A 239 -16.41 25.01 -35.29
CA LEU A 239 -17.42 25.57 -36.18
C LEU A 239 -17.88 26.92 -35.68
N THR A 240 -17.92 27.91 -36.56
CA THR A 240 -18.60 29.19 -36.37
C THR A 240 -19.77 29.27 -37.34
N ALA A 241 -20.98 29.07 -36.83
CA ALA A 241 -22.22 29.07 -37.61
C ALA A 241 -22.78 30.50 -37.78
N GLY A 242 -23.52 30.72 -38.86
CA GLY A 242 -24.13 32.01 -39.17
C GLY A 242 -23.13 33.02 -39.75
N THR A 243 -23.46 34.31 -39.61
CA THR A 243 -22.60 35.46 -39.95
C THR A 243 -22.41 36.35 -38.73
N VAL A 244 -21.32 37.12 -38.69
CA VAL A 244 -21.02 38.04 -37.56
C VAL A 244 -22.05 39.14 -37.35
N THR A 245 -22.64 39.67 -38.41
CA THR A 245 -23.59 40.79 -38.35
C THR A 245 -25.06 40.36 -38.35
N GLY A 246 -25.34 39.05 -38.33
CA GLY A 246 -26.70 38.54 -38.54
C GLY A 246 -26.84 37.06 -38.23
N TYR A 247 -26.44 36.62 -37.03
CA TYR A 247 -26.47 35.20 -36.66
C TYR A 247 -27.82 34.50 -36.94
N ALA A 248 -28.93 35.18 -36.65
CA ALA A 248 -30.28 34.63 -36.80
C ALA A 248 -30.91 34.88 -38.18
N ASP A 249 -30.25 35.66 -39.05
CA ASP A 249 -30.81 36.11 -40.33
C ASP A 249 -30.78 35.01 -41.39
N HIS A 250 -29.84 34.08 -41.27
CA HIS A 250 -29.67 32.90 -42.13
C HIS A 250 -29.96 31.63 -41.36
N ASP A 251 -30.36 30.56 -42.04
CA ASP A 251 -30.39 29.22 -41.46
C ASP A 251 -29.00 28.87 -40.91
N ARG A 252 -28.96 28.05 -39.86
CA ARG A 252 -27.71 27.66 -39.19
C ARG A 252 -27.60 26.14 -39.19
N PRO A 253 -26.42 25.55 -39.41
CA PRO A 253 -26.28 24.10 -39.38
C PRO A 253 -26.72 23.56 -38.01
N ALA A 254 -27.62 22.57 -38.03
CA ALA A 254 -28.03 21.80 -36.85
C ALA A 254 -27.37 20.42 -36.83
N GLN A 255 -27.05 19.87 -38.00
CA GLN A 255 -26.31 18.62 -38.14
C GLN A 255 -25.37 18.69 -39.33
N LEU A 256 -24.13 18.25 -39.10
CA LEU A 256 -23.13 18.06 -40.14
C LEU A 256 -22.86 16.57 -40.30
N HIS A 257 -22.92 16.07 -41.53
CA HIS A 257 -22.46 14.73 -41.86
C HIS A 257 -21.11 14.81 -42.57
N LEU A 258 -20.09 14.24 -41.95
CA LEU A 258 -18.73 14.25 -42.46
C LEU A 258 -18.40 12.90 -43.08
N VAL A 259 -17.93 12.88 -44.32
CA VAL A 259 -17.44 11.69 -45.00
C VAL A 259 -15.94 11.85 -45.27
N TYR A 260 -15.17 10.85 -44.88
CA TYR A 260 -13.72 10.91 -44.92
C TYR A 260 -13.14 10.07 -46.08
N SER A 261 -11.93 10.41 -46.54
CA SER A 261 -11.26 9.63 -47.60
C SER A 261 -10.93 8.18 -47.22
N ASN A 262 -11.00 7.84 -45.93
CA ASN A 262 -10.88 6.47 -45.43
C ASN A 262 -12.20 5.66 -45.49
N ARG A 263 -13.27 6.22 -46.09
CA ARG A 263 -14.63 5.65 -46.20
C ARG A 263 -15.40 5.54 -44.89
N GLN A 264 -14.91 6.13 -43.81
CA GLN A 264 -15.66 6.28 -42.58
C GLN A 264 -16.37 7.65 -42.56
N SER A 265 -17.26 7.83 -41.59
CA SER A 265 -18.01 9.06 -41.44
C SER A 265 -18.32 9.39 -39.98
N ASP A 266 -18.58 10.68 -39.72
CA ASP A 266 -19.12 11.18 -38.47
C ASP A 266 -20.42 11.94 -38.74
N THR A 267 -21.33 11.92 -37.77
CA THR A 267 -22.50 12.80 -37.77
C THR A 267 -22.45 13.64 -36.51
N LEU A 268 -22.27 14.94 -36.70
CA LEU A 268 -22.06 15.91 -35.63
C LEU A 268 -23.34 16.71 -35.42
N THR A 269 -23.81 16.76 -34.19
CA THR A 269 -24.89 17.68 -33.80
C THR A 269 -24.28 19.03 -33.42
N VAL A 270 -24.85 20.09 -33.96
CA VAL A 270 -24.42 21.47 -33.75
C VAL A 270 -25.36 22.13 -32.76
N THR A 271 -24.82 22.84 -31.77
CA THR A 271 -25.63 23.65 -30.85
C THR A 271 -25.95 24.98 -31.51
N ASP A 272 -27.20 25.46 -31.39
CA ASP A 272 -27.63 26.77 -31.93
C ASP A 272 -27.03 27.91 -31.08
N GLN A 273 -25.80 28.31 -31.40
CA GLN A 273 -25.09 29.44 -30.79
C GLN A 273 -24.17 30.17 -31.78
N ALA A 274 -24.07 31.50 -31.63
CA ALA A 274 -23.20 32.35 -32.46
C ALA A 274 -21.71 32.21 -32.18
N ARG A 275 -21.34 31.63 -31.03
CA ARG A 275 -19.94 31.49 -30.63
C ARG A 275 -19.33 30.24 -31.26
N PRO A 276 -18.02 30.27 -31.58
CA PRO A 276 -17.29 29.09 -32.02
C PRO A 276 -17.52 27.91 -31.07
N GLN A 277 -17.75 26.73 -31.63
CA GLN A 277 -17.97 25.51 -30.85
C GLN A 277 -17.08 24.38 -31.35
N THR A 278 -16.53 23.60 -30.41
CA THR A 278 -15.67 22.46 -30.72
C THR A 278 -16.49 21.19 -30.79
N LEU A 279 -16.40 20.51 -31.93
CA LEU A 279 -17.00 19.20 -32.20
C LEU A 279 -15.89 18.15 -32.29
N THR A 280 -16.12 16.97 -31.71
CA THR A 280 -15.14 15.88 -31.70
C THR A 280 -15.28 15.01 -32.95
N LEU A 281 -14.15 14.69 -33.58
CA LEU A 281 -14.08 13.79 -34.73
C LEU A 281 -13.56 12.44 -34.25
N SER A 282 -14.26 11.35 -34.60
CA SER A 282 -13.93 10.01 -34.10
C SER A 282 -13.34 9.13 -35.19
N HIS A 283 -13.73 9.32 -36.45
CA HIS A 283 -13.36 8.42 -37.55
C HIS A 283 -12.41 9.04 -38.58
N ALA A 284 -11.78 10.17 -38.25
CA ALA A 284 -10.91 10.92 -39.15
C ALA A 284 -9.42 10.52 -39.08
N ALA A 285 -9.12 9.24 -38.87
CA ALA A 285 -7.74 8.75 -38.76
C ALA A 285 -7.07 8.62 -40.14
N GLY A 286 -5.91 9.28 -40.30
CA GLY A 286 -5.11 9.22 -41.53
C GLY A 286 -5.88 9.62 -42.79
N VAL A 287 -6.73 10.63 -42.71
CA VAL A 287 -7.53 11.13 -43.83
C VAL A 287 -6.72 12.14 -44.66
N THR A 288 -7.10 12.27 -45.92
CA THR A 288 -6.52 13.24 -46.87
C THR A 288 -7.55 14.25 -47.36
N GLN A 289 -8.83 13.94 -47.17
CA GLN A 289 -9.96 14.75 -47.59
C GLN A 289 -11.10 14.56 -46.59
N VAL A 290 -11.86 15.63 -46.37
CA VAL A 290 -13.09 15.64 -45.58
C VAL A 290 -14.18 16.27 -46.42
N GLU A 291 -15.26 15.54 -46.66
CA GLU A 291 -16.49 16.08 -47.21
C GLU A 291 -17.46 16.39 -46.06
N VAL A 292 -18.02 17.60 -46.02
CA VAL A 292 -18.93 18.07 -44.98
C VAL A 292 -20.27 18.40 -45.63
N GLN A 293 -21.33 17.71 -45.23
CA GLN A 293 -22.68 17.93 -45.71
C GLN A 293 -23.53 18.58 -44.61
N VAL A 294 -24.26 19.64 -44.94
CA VAL A 294 -25.20 20.26 -44.00
C VAL A 294 -26.54 19.53 -44.11
N THR A 295 -26.77 18.53 -43.26
CA THR A 295 -27.96 17.65 -43.39
C THR A 295 -29.21 18.22 -42.73
N HIS A 296 -29.06 19.04 -41.70
CA HIS A 296 -30.18 19.68 -41.00
C HIS A 296 -29.80 21.11 -40.62
N VAL A 297 -30.81 21.98 -40.48
CA VAL A 297 -30.62 23.38 -40.11
C VAL A 297 -31.60 23.83 -39.04
N TYR A 298 -31.17 24.77 -38.20
CA TYR A 298 -32.03 25.66 -37.44
C TYR A 298 -32.53 26.75 -38.37
N ARG A 299 -33.85 26.85 -38.53
CA ARG A 299 -34.46 27.80 -39.46
C ARG A 299 -34.39 29.23 -38.95
N SER A 300 -34.00 30.16 -39.81
CA SER A 300 -34.17 31.59 -39.62
C SER A 300 -35.62 32.01 -39.84
N GLN A 301 -35.97 33.20 -39.33
CA GLN A 301 -37.29 33.80 -39.58
C GLN A 301 -37.35 34.57 -40.91
N HIS A 302 -36.19 34.89 -41.49
CA HIS A 302 -36.05 35.84 -42.58
C HIS A 302 -35.27 35.29 -43.79
N GLY A 303 -34.47 34.24 -43.62
CA GLY A 303 -33.62 33.64 -44.65
C GLY A 303 -34.01 32.21 -45.01
N SER A 304 -33.37 31.67 -46.04
CA SER A 304 -33.49 30.25 -46.45
C SER A 304 -32.16 29.65 -46.91
N ASP A 305 -31.11 30.47 -46.95
CA ASP A 305 -29.74 30.03 -47.05
C ASP A 305 -29.19 29.67 -45.67
N VAL A 306 -28.32 28.66 -45.64
CA VAL A 306 -27.49 28.37 -44.48
C VAL A 306 -26.20 29.17 -44.58
N ALA A 307 -25.77 29.74 -43.47
CA ALA A 307 -24.50 30.46 -43.37
C ALA A 307 -23.52 29.76 -42.43
N ILE A 308 -22.25 29.69 -42.84
CA ILE A 308 -21.14 29.21 -42.04
C ILE A 308 -19.99 30.20 -42.22
N SER A 309 -19.54 30.83 -41.13
CA SER A 309 -18.41 31.76 -41.18
C SER A 309 -17.07 31.02 -41.24
N GLU A 310 -16.87 30.00 -40.41
CA GLU A 310 -15.55 29.34 -40.28
C GLU A 310 -15.67 27.87 -39.85
N ILE A 311 -14.79 27.04 -40.40
CA ILE A 311 -14.54 25.63 -40.06
C ILE A 311 -13.03 25.43 -39.93
N GLU A 312 -12.57 25.25 -38.69
CA GLU A 312 -11.17 24.95 -38.40
C GLU A 312 -10.99 23.46 -38.05
N LEU A 313 -10.01 22.80 -38.65
CA LEU A 313 -9.70 21.38 -38.42
C LEU A 313 -8.46 21.23 -37.55
N PHE A 314 -8.45 20.26 -36.62
CA PHE A 314 -7.32 20.06 -35.71
C PHE A 314 -6.90 18.60 -35.60
N ALA A 315 -5.58 18.40 -35.59
CA ALA A 315 -4.94 17.12 -35.28
C ALA A 315 -4.38 17.13 -33.86
N LYS A 316 -4.31 15.95 -33.23
CA LYS A 316 -3.57 15.78 -31.98
C LYS A 316 -2.06 15.73 -32.28
N GLN A 317 -1.28 16.47 -31.50
CA GLN A 317 0.18 16.48 -31.57
C GLN A 317 0.81 15.18 -31.04
#